data_AF-A0A4R3KM58-F1
#
_entry.id   AF-A0A4R3KM58-F1
#
_cell.length_a   1.000
_cell.length_b   1.000
_cell.length_c   1.000
_cell.angle_alpha   90.00
_cell.angle_beta   90.00
_cell.angle_gamma   90.00
#
_symmetry.space_group_name_H-M   'P 1'
#
loop_
_entity.id
_entity.type
_entity.pdbx_description
1 polymer ?
#
loop_
_entity_poly.entity_id
_entity_poly.type
_entity_poly.pdbx_seq_one_letter_code
_entity_poly.pdbx_strand_id
1 'polypeptide(L)'
;MKTSRTKFVVIFLASAFVFQFISNSLLGPEAGLFPVNADWFPGTGSPIAWKSTLATILYPVKFVLIGPLSFLAKDPDPAPPVLVFAFACYWTAMALVLHYLLNKILARIKS
;
A
#
# COMPACT_ATOMS: atom_id res chain seq x y z
N MET A 1 7.32 14.45 -15.99
CA MET A 1 6.68 13.28 -16.62
C MET A 1 5.65 13.78 -17.61
N LYS A 2 5.47 13.13 -18.77
CA LYS A 2 4.42 13.50 -19.75
C LYS A 2 3.01 13.03 -19.31
N THR A 3 2.91 12.35 -18.17
CA THR A 3 1.66 11.87 -17.59
C THR A 3 0.97 13.00 -16.82
N SER A 4 -0.34 13.18 -17.04
CA SER A 4 -1.16 14.10 -16.23
C SER A 4 -1.18 13.67 -14.76
N ARG A 5 -1.26 14.63 -13.84
CA ARG A 5 -1.37 14.42 -12.38
C ARG A 5 -2.48 13.41 -12.05
N THR A 6 -3.67 13.60 -12.64
CA THR A 6 -4.83 12.74 -12.41
C THR A 6 -4.56 11.30 -12.85
N LYS A 7 -3.95 11.13 -14.03
CA LYS A 7 -3.60 9.80 -14.55
C LYS A 7 -2.58 9.08 -13.66
N PHE A 8 -1.61 9.81 -13.11
CA PHE A 8 -0.65 9.25 -12.16
C PHE A 8 -1.34 8.78 -10.87
N VAL A 9 -2.19 9.60 -10.28
CA VAL A 9 -2.93 9.26 -9.04
C VAL A 9 -3.81 8.05 -9.24
N VAL A 10 -4.57 7.97 -10.34
CA VAL A 10 -5.44 6.82 -10.64
C VAL A 10 -4.65 5.53 -10.76
N ILE A 11 -3.53 5.54 -11.50
CA ILE A 11 -2.66 4.37 -11.63
C ILE A 11 -2.05 4.00 -10.28
N PHE A 12 -1.61 4.98 -9.49
CA PHE A 12 -1.05 4.74 -8.17
C PHE A 12 -2.05 4.07 -7.23
N LEU A 13 -3.28 4.60 -7.16
CA LEU A 13 -4.35 4.05 -6.32
C LEU A 13 -4.71 2.63 -6.77
N ALA A 14 -4.92 2.41 -8.06
CA ALA A 14 -5.24 1.08 -8.60
C ALA A 14 -4.12 0.07 -8.25
N SER A 15 -2.86 0.44 -8.46
CA SER A 15 -1.71 -0.39 -8.11
C SER A 15 -1.60 -0.64 -6.60
N ALA A 16 -1.89 0.35 -5.75
CA ALA A 16 -1.85 0.19 -4.30
C ALA A 16 -2.92 -0.79 -3.81
N PHE A 17 -4.16 -0.69 -4.32
CA PHE A 17 -5.23 -1.63 -4.00
C PHE A 17 -4.92 -3.04 -4.50
N VAL A 18 -4.41 -3.19 -5.73
CA VAL A 18 -4.03 -4.49 -6.29
C VAL A 18 -2.88 -5.11 -5.49
N PHE A 19 -1.84 -4.34 -5.19
CA PHE A 19 -0.72 -4.78 -4.35
C PHE A 19 -1.18 -5.24 -2.97
N GLN A 20 -2.09 -4.47 -2.37
CA GLN A 20 -2.65 -4.78 -1.07
C GLN A 20 -3.42 -6.10 -1.09
N PHE A 21 -4.32 -6.28 -2.05
CA PHE A 21 -5.10 -7.50 -2.21
C PHE A 21 -4.22 -8.73 -2.47
N ILE A 22 -3.26 -8.62 -3.39
CA ILE A 22 -2.34 -9.72 -3.74
C ILE A 22 -1.47 -10.08 -2.53
N SER A 23 -0.84 -9.10 -1.88
CA SER A 23 0.05 -9.37 -0.75
C SER A 23 -0.69 -10.01 0.44
N ASN A 24 -1.91 -9.57 0.74
CA ASN A 24 -2.73 -10.19 1.78
C ASN A 24 -3.19 -11.60 1.38
N SER A 25 -3.64 -11.79 0.15
CA SER A 25 -4.15 -13.09 -0.29
C SER A 25 -3.05 -14.15 -0.44
N LEU A 26 -1.83 -13.76 -0.82
CA LEU A 26 -0.71 -14.70 -0.97
C LEU A 26 0.01 -14.99 0.35
N LEU A 27 0.20 -13.97 1.19
CA LEU A 27 1.00 -14.08 2.41
C LEU A 27 0.15 -14.26 3.68
N GLY A 28 -1.12 -13.86 3.62
CA GLY A 28 -2.07 -13.94 4.73
C GLY A 28 -2.89 -15.22 4.78
N PRO A 29 -3.58 -15.44 5.92
CA PRO A 29 -4.47 -16.59 6.11
C PRO A 29 -5.79 -16.43 5.33
N GLU A 30 -6.17 -15.21 4.95
CA GLU A 30 -7.45 -14.89 4.33
C GLU A 30 -7.28 -13.93 3.15
N ALA A 31 -8.12 -14.09 2.13
CA ALA A 31 -8.16 -13.20 0.97
C ALA A 31 -8.97 -11.93 1.30
N GLY A 32 -8.32 -10.77 1.29
CA GLY A 32 -8.98 -9.52 1.63
C GLY A 32 -8.12 -8.28 1.38
N LEU A 33 -8.79 -7.13 1.25
CA LEU A 33 -8.12 -5.83 1.14
C LEU A 33 -7.46 -5.40 2.44
N PHE A 34 -8.03 -5.79 3.59
CA PHE A 34 -7.48 -5.47 4.90
C PHE A 34 -7.54 -6.72 5.78
N PRO A 35 -6.51 -6.99 6.58
CA PRO A 35 -6.49 -8.15 7.45
C PRO A 35 -7.47 -7.98 8.59
N VAL A 36 -8.29 -9.01 8.84
CA VAL A 36 -9.31 -9.05 9.91
C VAL A 36 -8.67 -9.32 11.29
N ASN A 37 -7.51 -9.99 11.30
CA ASN A 37 -6.89 -10.52 12.52
C ASN A 37 -5.84 -9.58 13.15
N ALA A 38 -5.93 -8.26 12.92
CA ALA A 38 -4.99 -7.22 13.38
C ALA A 38 -3.53 -7.32 12.88
N ASP A 39 -3.14 -8.42 12.24
CA ASP A 39 -1.84 -8.59 11.58
C ASP A 39 -1.79 -7.84 10.24
N TRP A 40 -1.35 -6.60 10.29
CA TRP A 40 -1.26 -5.69 9.13
C TRP A 40 -0.24 -6.14 8.06
N PHE A 41 0.69 -7.04 8.39
CA PHE A 41 1.63 -7.65 7.45
C PHE A 41 1.86 -9.14 7.73
N PRO A 42 1.10 -10.03 7.07
CA PRO A 42 1.28 -11.46 7.26
C PRO A 42 2.50 -12.00 6.48
N GLY A 43 3.06 -13.12 6.97
CA GLY A 43 4.09 -13.88 6.26
C GLY A 43 5.51 -13.78 6.83
N THR A 44 5.82 -12.80 7.69
CA THR A 44 7.15 -12.60 8.31
C THR A 44 7.58 -13.68 9.31
N GLY A 45 6.69 -14.60 9.67
CA GLY A 45 6.97 -15.79 10.48
C GLY A 45 6.55 -17.10 9.81
N SER A 46 6.33 -17.10 8.48
CA SER A 46 5.86 -18.31 7.80
C SER A 46 6.93 -19.41 7.84
N PRO A 47 6.57 -20.67 8.17
CA PRO A 47 7.50 -21.80 8.08
C PRO A 47 7.86 -22.14 6.62
N ILE A 48 7.17 -21.54 5.65
CA ILE A 48 7.43 -21.71 4.22
C ILE A 48 8.46 -20.65 3.77
N ALA A 49 9.67 -21.10 3.44
CA ALA A 49 10.80 -20.24 3.14
C ALA A 49 10.52 -19.16 2.07
N TRP A 50 9.89 -19.54 0.94
CA TRP A 50 9.61 -18.57 -0.13
C TRP A 50 8.60 -17.49 0.29
N LYS A 51 7.62 -17.83 1.16
CA LYS A 51 6.66 -16.86 1.71
C LYS A 51 7.36 -15.87 2.64
N SER A 52 8.22 -16.37 3.52
CA SER A 52 9.00 -15.53 4.44
C SER A 52 9.97 -14.59 3.72
N THR A 53 10.66 -15.08 2.69
CA THR A 53 11.55 -14.25 1.85
C THR A 53 10.77 -13.15 1.12
N LEU A 54 9.65 -13.52 0.46
CA LEU A 54 8.82 -12.55 -0.24
C LEU A 54 8.23 -11.51 0.71
N ALA A 55 7.75 -11.93 1.87
CA ALA A 55 7.26 -11.05 2.93
C ALA A 55 8.36 -10.08 3.37
N THR A 56 9.58 -10.55 3.59
CA THR A 56 10.71 -9.69 4.00
C THR A 56 11.04 -8.62 2.95
N ILE A 57 11.04 -8.98 1.66
CA ILE A 57 11.31 -8.04 0.56
C ILE A 57 10.20 -6.98 0.44
N LEU A 58 8.94 -7.38 0.58
CA LEU A 58 7.79 -6.49 0.43
C LEU A 58 7.50 -5.65 1.69
N TYR A 59 8.06 -6.03 2.83
CA TYR A 59 7.80 -5.39 4.13
C TYR A 59 8.00 -3.88 4.10
N PRO A 60 9.11 -3.31 3.59
CA PRO A 60 9.32 -1.86 3.63
C PRO A 60 8.28 -1.10 2.83
N VAL A 61 7.91 -1.63 1.65
CA VAL A 61 6.91 -1.01 0.78
C VAL A 61 5.54 -1.02 1.48
N LYS A 62 5.17 -2.17 2.05
CA LYS A 62 3.88 -2.31 2.72
C LYS A 62 3.81 -1.52 4.03
N PHE A 63 4.93 -1.40 4.74
CA PHE A 63 5.06 -0.54 5.92
C PHE A 63 4.79 0.92 5.58
N VAL A 64 5.35 1.44 4.49
CA VAL A 64 5.06 2.81 4.03
C VAL A 64 3.59 2.94 3.62
N LEU A 65 3.06 1.96 2.89
CA LEU A 65 1.67 2.02 2.40
C LEU A 65 0.61 1.93 3.50
N ILE A 66 0.90 1.22 4.60
CA ILE A 66 -0.13 0.86 5.60
C ILE A 66 0.20 1.34 6.99
N GLY A 67 1.47 1.30 7.39
CA GLY A 67 1.92 1.55 8.75
C GLY A 67 1.27 2.77 9.41
N PRO A 68 1.26 3.97 8.76
CA PRO A 68 0.67 5.17 9.32
C PRO A 68 -0.83 5.08 9.65
N LEU A 69 -1.59 4.26 8.91
CA LEU A 69 -3.03 4.07 9.10
C LEU A 69 -3.38 2.70 9.70
N SER A 70 -2.39 1.90 10.07
CA SER A 70 -2.60 0.54 10.59
C SER A 70 -3.47 0.50 11.85
N PHE A 71 -3.52 1.59 12.63
CA PHE A 71 -4.38 1.70 13.80
C PHE A 71 -5.88 1.67 13.45
N LEU A 72 -6.28 2.13 12.27
CA LEU A 72 -7.68 2.07 11.80
C LEU A 72 -8.13 0.63 11.53
N ALA A 73 -7.18 -0.26 11.20
CA ALA A 73 -7.44 -1.67 10.97
C ALA A 73 -7.40 -2.52 12.24
N LYS A 74 -7.18 -1.91 13.42
CA LYS A 74 -7.22 -2.58 14.73
C LYS A 74 -8.56 -2.41 15.44
N ASP A 75 -9.46 -1.61 14.89
CA ASP A 75 -10.83 -1.51 15.40
C ASP A 75 -11.53 -2.87 15.22
N PRO A 76 -12.19 -3.44 16.24
CA PRO A 76 -12.91 -4.70 16.12
C PRO A 76 -14.12 -4.64 15.16
N ASP A 77 -14.64 -3.45 14.85
CA ASP A 77 -15.72 -3.27 13.86
C ASP A 77 -15.50 -2.02 12.99
N PRO A 78 -14.43 -1.98 12.17
CA PRO A 78 -14.18 -0.85 11.29
C PRO A 78 -15.19 -0.90 10.15
N ALA A 79 -16.00 0.15 10.01
CA ALA A 79 -16.89 0.32 8.88
C ALA A 79 -16.07 0.20 7.56
N PRO A 80 -16.27 -0.85 6.73
CA PRO A 80 -15.40 -1.14 5.59
C PRO A 80 -15.24 0.05 4.60
N PRO A 81 -16.28 0.85 4.31
CA PRO A 81 -16.13 2.03 3.46
C PRO A 81 -15.21 3.11 4.04
N VAL A 82 -15.21 3.30 5.37
CA VAL A 82 -14.40 4.33 6.05
C VAL A 82 -12.92 3.99 5.94
N LEU A 83 -12.58 2.71 6.10
CA LEU A 83 -11.21 2.23 6.03
C LEU A 83 -10.66 2.37 4.60
N VAL A 84 -11.42 1.90 3.59
CA VAL A 84 -11.06 2.11 2.16
C VAL A 84 -10.87 3.59 1.85
N PHE A 85 -11.76 4.46 2.34
CA PHE A 85 -11.68 5.90 2.10
C PHE A 85 -10.44 6.53 2.74
N ALA A 86 -10.16 6.22 4.01
CA ALA A 86 -8.99 6.75 4.71
C ALA A 86 -7.68 6.39 3.99
N PHE A 87 -7.55 5.14 3.57
CA PHE A 87 -6.41 4.67 2.79
C PHE A 87 -6.33 5.34 1.41
N ALA A 88 -7.45 5.49 0.71
CA ALA A 88 -7.49 6.19 -0.57
C ALA A 88 -7.05 7.66 -0.45
N CYS A 89 -7.50 8.36 0.60
CA CYS A 89 -7.06 9.73 0.90
C CYS A 89 -5.55 9.79 1.17
N TYR A 90 -5.03 8.90 2.02
CA TYR A 90 -3.61 8.83 2.33
C TYR A 90 -2.75 8.55 1.10
N TRP A 91 -3.11 7.54 0.31
CA TRP A 91 -2.40 7.19 -0.92
C TRP A 91 -2.50 8.27 -1.99
N THR A 92 -3.59 9.03 -2.03
CA THR A 92 -3.73 10.19 -2.92
C THR A 92 -2.73 11.27 -2.55
N ALA A 93 -2.63 11.63 -1.27
CA ALA A 93 -1.64 12.60 -0.78
C ALA A 93 -0.21 12.14 -1.12
N MET A 94 0.10 10.87 -0.86
CA MET A 94 1.40 10.28 -1.19
C MET A 94 1.68 10.29 -2.70
N ALA A 95 0.69 9.96 -3.54
CA ALA A 95 0.82 9.99 -4.99
C ALA A 95 1.12 11.41 -5.50
N LEU A 96 0.46 12.44 -4.93
CA LEU A 96 0.72 13.83 -5.28
C LEU A 96 2.14 14.27 -4.90
N VAL A 97 2.60 13.91 -3.70
CA VAL A 97 3.97 14.19 -3.24
C VAL A 97 4.98 13.49 -4.14
N LEU A 98 4.78 12.20 -4.43
CA LEU A 98 5.68 11.43 -5.29
C LEU A 98 5.72 12.00 -6.70
N HIS A 99 4.56 12.33 -7.28
CA HIS A 99 4.47 12.96 -8.59
C HIS A 99 5.20 14.31 -8.64
N TYR A 100 5.06 15.13 -7.59
CA TYR A 100 5.79 16.39 -7.49
C TYR A 100 7.30 16.18 -7.42
N LEU A 101 7.77 15.28 -6.54
CA LEU A 101 9.19 14.98 -6.37
C LEU A 101 9.81 14.42 -7.66
N LEU A 102 9.14 13.46 -8.32
CA LEU A 102 9.60 12.89 -9.58
C LEU A 102 9.73 13.94 -10.68
N ASN A 103 8.75 14.85 -10.78
CA ASN A 103 8.84 15.94 -11.75
C ASN A 103 9.99 16.90 -11.46
N LYS A 104 10.21 17.23 -10.18
CA LYS A 104 11.30 18.11 -9.75
C LYS A 104 12.67 17.49 -10.01
N ILE A 105 12.85 16.20 -9.71
CA ILE A 105 14.10 15.46 -9.95
C ILE A 105 14.36 15.35 -11.45
N LEU A 106 13.36 14.95 -12.24
CA LEU A 106 13.50 14.83 -13.70
C LEU A 106 13.78 16.18 -14.38
N ALA A 107 13.23 17.27 -13.86
CA ALA A 107 13.55 18.61 -14.35
C ALA A 107 15.01 18.98 -14.05
N ARG A 108 15.51 18.66 -12.85
CA ARG A 108 16.92 18.88 -12.49
C ARG A 108 17.91 18.06 -13.32
N ILE A 109 17.57 16.81 -13.64
CA ILE A 109 18.44 15.93 -14.45
C ILE A 109 18.52 16.40 -15.92
N LYS A 110 17.49 17.11 -16.40
CA LYS A 110 17.44 17.62 -17.78
C LYS A 110 18.03 19.02 -17.95
N SER A 111 18.29 19.73 -16.85
CA SER A 111 18.96 21.04 -16.83
C SER A 111 20.46 20.86 -16.84
#